data_AF-A0A7Y5G207-F1
#
_entry.id   AF-A0A7Y5G207-F1
#
_cell.length_a   1.000
_cell.length_b   1.000
_cell.length_c   1.000
_cell.angle_alpha   90.00
_cell.angle_beta   90.00
_cell.angle_gamma   90.00
#
_symmetry.space_group_name_H-M   'P 1'
#
loop_
_entity.id
_entity.type
_entity.pdbx_description
1 polymer ?
#
loop_
_entity_poly.entity_id
_entity_poly.type
_entity_poly.pdbx_seq_one_letter_code
_entity_poly.pdbx_strand_id
1 'polypeptide(L)'
;MNTALRNLGRFILFSVILLQMGCQSQPQSQAGFRAALLSPGPVSDAGWNASAYEGLLRIRDELKAEISQVEVKTPAQFEQGFRDYANRGFNIVFGHGFEFQDAAAAVAPDFPQTVFITSSGTTVRPNVAPMVFEIEQATYLMGVMVAMMSQSGKAGCVGGMEIPSVKSGFQALEAGAKSIKPDFVVVQSFIGNWEDVGAAKEATLALIDQGADFVFQNADAAGLGVFQAA
;
A
#
# COMPACT_ATOMS: atom_id res chain seq x y z
N MET A 1 -70.13 23.50 49.75
CA MET A 1 -68.70 23.13 49.81
C MET A 1 -68.51 21.86 48.96
N ASN A 2 -68.31 21.97 47.63
CA ASN A 2 -67.81 20.86 46.78
C ASN A 2 -67.69 21.15 45.26
N THR A 3 -67.79 22.41 44.82
CA THR A 3 -67.53 22.79 43.41
C THR A 3 -66.05 23.00 43.09
N ALA A 4 -65.18 23.10 44.10
CA ALA A 4 -63.74 23.35 43.91
C ALA A 4 -62.91 22.10 43.52
N LEU A 5 -63.43 20.89 43.77
CA LEU A 5 -62.69 19.63 43.53
C LEU A 5 -62.83 19.06 42.12
N ARG A 6 -63.76 19.57 41.28
CA ARG A 6 -63.99 19.05 39.92
C ARG A 6 -63.06 19.64 38.85
N ASN A 7 -62.38 20.75 39.13
CA ASN A 7 -61.50 21.42 38.16
C ASN A 7 -60.01 21.06 38.32
N LEU A 8 -59.62 20.38 39.40
CA LEU A 8 -58.22 20.02 39.65
C LEU A 8 -57.75 18.83 38.78
N GLY A 9 -58.66 17.93 38.39
CA GLY A 9 -58.34 16.77 37.55
C GLY A 9 -58.09 17.10 36.07
N ARG A 10 -58.51 18.27 35.59
CA ARG A 10 -58.32 18.69 34.19
C ARG A 10 -57.00 19.43 33.92
N PHE A 11 -56.37 19.99 34.96
CA PHE A 11 -55.10 20.70 34.81
C PHE A 11 -53.87 19.79 34.88
N ILE A 12 -53.96 18.64 35.57
CA ILE A 12 -52.83 17.69 35.66
C ILE A 12 -52.66 16.88 34.36
N LEU A 13 -53.74 16.72 33.57
CA LEU A 13 -53.68 15.94 32.33
C LEU A 13 -53.05 16.68 31.13
N PHE A 14 -52.84 18.01 31.23
CA PHE A 14 -52.26 18.81 30.14
C PHE A 14 -50.75 19.08 30.28
N SER A 15 -50.19 18.88 31.48
CA SER A 15 -48.76 19.15 31.75
C SER A 15 -47.85 17.94 31.55
N VAL A 16 -48.40 16.75 31.27
CA VAL A 16 -47.61 15.52 31.08
C VAL A 16 -47.27 15.25 29.59
N ILE A 17 -47.89 15.96 28.65
CA ILE A 17 -47.71 15.70 27.20
C ILE A 17 -46.58 16.53 26.57
N LEU A 18 -46.06 17.56 27.26
CA LEU A 18 -45.01 18.45 26.72
C LEU A 18 -43.56 18.05 27.05
N LEU A 19 -43.34 16.89 27.67
CA LEU A 19 -41.99 16.41 28.03
C LEU A 19 -41.50 15.19 27.20
N GLN A 20 -42.07 14.96 26.01
CA GLN A 20 -41.64 13.90 25.09
C GLN A 20 -40.84 14.44 23.89
N MET A 21 -40.49 15.73 23.89
CA MET A 21 -39.73 16.39 22.81
C MET A 21 -38.22 16.49 23.11
N GLY A 22 -37.69 15.55 23.90
CA GLY A 22 -36.28 15.51 24.29
C GLY A 22 -35.63 14.21 23.85
N CYS A 23 -34.66 14.31 22.93
CA CYS A 23 -33.86 13.23 22.35
C CYS A 23 -34.61 12.26 21.43
N GLN A 24 -35.09 12.76 20.29
CA GLN A 24 -34.83 12.01 19.06
C GLN A 24 -33.33 12.16 18.78
N SER A 25 -32.54 11.20 19.25
CA SER A 25 -31.25 10.90 18.63
C SER A 25 -31.55 10.63 17.17
N GLN A 26 -31.32 11.63 16.31
CA GLN A 26 -31.16 11.39 14.88
C GLN A 26 -30.22 10.19 14.77
N PRO A 27 -30.56 9.14 14.01
CA PRO A 27 -29.57 8.15 13.65
C PRO A 27 -28.47 8.96 12.98
N GLN A 28 -27.37 9.18 13.71
CA GLN A 28 -26.17 9.73 13.15
C GLN A 28 -25.84 8.71 12.07
N SER A 29 -26.13 9.07 10.82
CA SER A 29 -25.72 8.31 9.65
C SER A 29 -24.29 7.96 9.94
N GLN A 30 -24.03 6.69 10.22
CA GLN A 30 -22.70 6.22 10.47
C GLN A 30 -22.01 6.46 9.13
N ALA A 31 -21.27 7.57 9.04
CA ALA A 31 -20.54 7.93 7.84
C ALA A 31 -19.75 6.67 7.50
N GLY A 32 -20.12 6.03 6.39
CA GLY A 32 -19.59 4.73 6.04
C GLY A 32 -18.07 4.82 6.01
N PHE A 33 -17.38 3.77 6.45
CA PHE A 33 -15.92 3.76 6.43
C PHE A 33 -15.42 4.00 4.99
N ARG A 34 -14.41 4.85 4.80
CA ARG A 34 -13.90 5.21 3.46
C ARG A 34 -12.40 4.98 3.40
N ALA A 35 -11.97 4.23 2.40
CA ALA A 35 -10.58 3.87 2.18
C ALA A 35 -10.11 4.25 0.78
N ALA A 36 -8.93 4.86 0.66
CA ALA A 36 -8.38 5.27 -0.61
C ALA A 36 -7.01 4.65 -0.87
N LEU A 37 -6.66 4.45 -2.14
CA LEU A 37 -5.37 3.93 -2.58
C LEU A 37 -4.74 4.86 -3.63
N LEU A 38 -3.54 5.33 -3.35
CA LEU A 38 -2.63 5.93 -4.32
C LEU A 38 -1.63 4.85 -4.76
N SER A 39 -1.63 4.50 -6.04
CA SER A 39 -0.70 3.51 -6.61
C SER A 39 0.32 4.19 -7.53
N PRO A 40 1.60 3.74 -7.53
CA PRO A 40 2.64 4.27 -8.41
C PRO A 40 2.50 3.80 -9.87
N GLY A 41 1.72 2.75 -10.10
CA GLY A 41 1.46 2.20 -11.42
C GLY A 41 0.06 1.60 -11.55
N PRO A 42 -0.22 0.96 -12.70
CA PRO A 42 -1.53 0.43 -13.01
C PRO A 42 -1.83 -0.78 -12.15
N VAL A 43 -3.05 -0.83 -11.60
CA VAL A 43 -3.56 -1.98 -10.83
C VAL A 43 -3.72 -3.27 -11.65
N SER A 44 -3.45 -3.20 -12.96
CA SER A 44 -3.43 -4.33 -13.88
C SER A 44 -2.04 -4.93 -14.09
N ASP A 45 -1.03 -4.50 -13.31
CA ASP A 45 0.36 -4.99 -13.41
C ASP A 45 0.56 -6.47 -13.04
N ALA A 46 -0.52 -7.17 -12.63
CA ALA A 46 -0.53 -8.56 -12.19
C ALA A 46 0.47 -8.86 -11.06
N GLY A 47 0.88 -7.84 -10.31
CA GLY A 47 1.93 -7.93 -9.30
C GLY A 47 1.66 -7.00 -8.13
N TRP A 48 2.54 -6.02 -7.95
CA TRP A 48 2.57 -5.14 -6.79
C TRP A 48 1.26 -4.34 -6.65
N ASN A 49 0.90 -3.57 -7.67
CA ASN A 49 -0.26 -2.69 -7.64
C ASN A 49 -1.58 -3.49 -7.67
N ALA A 50 -1.62 -4.60 -8.41
CA ALA A 50 -2.75 -5.52 -8.41
C ALA A 50 -3.04 -6.05 -6.99
N SER A 51 -2.01 -6.48 -6.26
CA SER A 51 -2.15 -7.02 -4.89
C SER A 51 -2.71 -5.97 -3.92
N ALA A 52 -2.26 -4.73 -3.99
CA ALA A 52 -2.82 -3.64 -3.18
C ALA A 52 -4.28 -3.34 -3.53
N TYR A 53 -4.62 -3.35 -4.82
CA TYR A 53 -5.98 -3.12 -5.26
C TYR A 53 -6.93 -4.25 -4.82
N GLU A 54 -6.51 -5.51 -4.90
CA GLU A 54 -7.24 -6.64 -4.34
C GLU A 54 -7.48 -6.46 -2.83
N GLY A 55 -6.48 -5.99 -2.09
CA GLY A 55 -6.62 -5.61 -0.68
C GLY A 55 -7.69 -4.52 -0.46
N LEU A 56 -7.70 -3.48 -1.30
CA LEU A 56 -8.71 -2.42 -1.26
C LEU A 56 -10.12 -2.97 -1.56
N LEU A 57 -10.26 -3.88 -2.53
CA LEU A 57 -11.53 -4.55 -2.82
C LEU A 57 -12.03 -5.39 -1.63
N ARG A 58 -11.11 -6.05 -0.91
CA ARG A 58 -11.48 -6.76 0.33
C ARG A 58 -11.95 -5.81 1.42
N ILE A 59 -11.33 -4.64 1.58
CA ILE A 59 -11.81 -3.60 2.50
C ILE A 59 -13.24 -3.17 2.14
N ARG A 60 -13.53 -2.95 0.86
CA ARG A 60 -14.90 -2.68 0.39
C ARG A 60 -15.86 -3.79 0.79
N ASP A 61 -15.51 -5.04 0.53
CA ASP A 61 -16.44 -6.17 0.68
C ASP A 61 -16.65 -6.59 2.14
N GLU A 62 -15.58 -6.61 2.93
CA GLU A 62 -15.59 -7.05 4.33
C GLU A 62 -16.09 -5.94 5.27
N LEU A 63 -15.70 -4.68 5.03
CA LEU A 63 -16.08 -3.55 5.90
C LEU A 63 -17.23 -2.70 5.35
N LYS A 64 -17.76 -3.04 4.17
CA LYS A 64 -18.77 -2.25 3.45
C LYS A 64 -18.32 -0.80 3.23
N ALA A 65 -17.02 -0.65 2.95
CA ALA A 65 -16.38 0.64 2.80
C ALA A 65 -16.65 1.26 1.43
N GLU A 66 -16.74 2.59 1.38
CA GLU A 66 -16.57 3.32 0.12
C GLU A 66 -15.07 3.33 -0.22
N ILE A 67 -14.73 2.92 -1.44
CA ILE A 67 -13.34 2.87 -1.87
C ILE A 67 -13.07 3.77 -3.07
N SER A 68 -11.84 4.26 -3.18
CA SER A 68 -11.35 4.96 -4.36
C SER A 68 -9.89 4.64 -4.59
N GLN A 69 -9.48 4.51 -5.85
CA GLN A 69 -8.09 4.35 -6.23
C GLN A 69 -7.76 5.35 -7.32
N VAL A 70 -6.55 5.91 -7.28
CA VAL A 70 -5.96 6.66 -8.38
C VAL A 70 -4.49 6.31 -8.53
N GLU A 71 -4.03 6.33 -9.77
CA GLU A 71 -2.62 6.19 -10.12
C GLU A 71 -1.95 7.57 -10.09
N VAL A 72 -0.77 7.66 -9.48
CA VAL A 72 0.02 8.87 -9.35
C VAL A 72 1.50 8.53 -9.55
N LYS A 73 2.27 9.40 -10.20
CA LYS A 73 3.65 9.08 -10.65
C LYS A 73 4.74 9.96 -10.09
N THR A 74 4.40 11.15 -9.59
CA THR A 74 5.40 12.14 -9.17
C THR A 74 5.22 12.55 -7.70
N PRO A 75 6.29 13.00 -7.02
CA PRO A 75 6.18 13.48 -5.64
C PRO A 75 5.09 14.54 -5.42
N ALA A 76 4.93 15.46 -6.38
CA ALA A 76 3.88 16.47 -6.33
C ALA A 76 2.47 15.86 -6.41
N GLN A 77 2.28 14.84 -7.25
CA GLN A 77 1.01 14.11 -7.35
C GLN A 77 0.74 13.27 -6.10
N PHE A 78 1.77 12.73 -5.43
CA PHE A 78 1.61 12.00 -4.18
C PHE A 78 1.05 12.91 -3.09
N GLU A 79 1.66 14.09 -2.89
CA GLU A 79 1.19 15.07 -1.90
C GLU A 79 -0.24 15.53 -2.21
N GLN A 80 -0.51 15.87 -3.47
CA GLN A 80 -1.83 16.29 -3.91
C GLN A 80 -2.89 15.20 -3.70
N GLY A 81 -2.56 13.94 -4.03
CA GLY A 81 -3.46 12.80 -3.86
C GLY A 81 -3.81 12.54 -2.39
N PHE A 82 -2.82 12.57 -1.49
CA PHE A 82 -3.08 12.42 -0.06
C PHE A 82 -3.97 13.55 0.47
N ARG A 83 -3.68 14.79 0.08
CA ARG A 83 -4.45 15.97 0.48
C ARG A 83 -5.88 15.94 -0.08
N ASP A 84 -6.09 15.51 -1.32
CA ASP A 84 -7.42 15.38 -1.92
C ASP A 84 -8.29 14.38 -1.13
N TYR A 85 -7.78 13.17 -0.91
CA TYR A 85 -8.52 12.15 -0.17
C TYR A 85 -8.82 12.57 1.27
N ALA A 86 -7.86 13.21 1.94
CA ALA A 86 -8.08 13.70 3.30
C ALA A 86 -9.14 14.82 3.34
N ASN A 87 -9.09 15.79 2.42
CA ASN A 87 -10.11 16.84 2.29
C ASN A 87 -11.51 16.29 1.99
N ARG A 88 -11.57 15.21 1.18
CA ARG A 88 -12.83 14.53 0.88
C ARG A 88 -13.36 13.72 2.05
N GLY A 89 -12.63 13.60 3.15
CA GLY A 89 -13.06 12.91 4.37
C GLY A 89 -12.87 11.39 4.30
N PHE A 90 -11.84 10.91 3.62
CA PHE A 90 -11.43 9.50 3.72
C PHE A 90 -10.81 9.20 5.08
N ASN A 91 -11.18 8.07 5.68
CA ASN A 91 -10.69 7.67 7.00
C ASN A 91 -9.26 7.14 6.93
N ILE A 92 -8.96 6.37 5.88
CA ILE A 92 -7.64 5.79 5.63
C ILE A 92 -7.22 6.01 4.18
N VAL A 93 -5.96 6.40 3.97
CA VAL A 93 -5.37 6.59 2.65
C VAL A 93 -4.06 5.82 2.57
N PHE A 94 -3.99 4.87 1.65
CA PHE A 94 -2.81 4.07 1.37
C PHE A 94 -1.97 4.73 0.27
N GLY A 95 -0.68 4.96 0.51
CA GLY A 95 0.32 5.22 -0.53
C GLY A 95 1.15 3.97 -0.75
N HIS A 96 0.98 3.32 -1.90
CA HIS A 96 1.51 1.98 -2.12
C HIS A 96 2.93 1.97 -2.70
N GLY A 97 3.90 2.35 -1.86
CA GLY A 97 5.31 2.31 -2.21
C GLY A 97 6.17 3.10 -1.24
N PHE A 98 7.48 2.87 -1.29
CA PHE A 98 8.46 3.56 -0.44
C PHE A 98 8.46 5.08 -0.71
N GLU A 99 8.25 5.47 -1.97
CA GLU A 99 8.26 6.83 -2.49
C GLU A 99 7.13 7.73 -1.95
N PHE A 100 6.10 7.15 -1.33
CA PHE A 100 4.96 7.89 -0.77
C PHE A 100 5.20 8.48 0.62
N GLN A 101 6.27 8.04 1.30
CA GLN A 101 6.46 8.31 2.73
C GLN A 101 6.64 9.79 3.07
N ASP A 102 7.46 10.49 2.30
CA ASP A 102 7.74 11.90 2.56
C ASP A 102 6.48 12.74 2.31
N ALA A 103 5.72 12.42 1.27
CA ALA A 103 4.44 13.06 0.97
C ALA A 103 3.41 12.80 2.08
N ALA A 104 3.27 11.55 2.54
CA ALA A 104 2.39 11.21 3.66
C ALA A 104 2.77 11.98 4.93
N ALA A 105 4.06 12.02 5.26
CA ALA A 105 4.57 12.71 6.45
C ALA A 105 4.38 14.24 6.38
N ALA A 106 4.45 14.82 5.18
CA ALA A 106 4.22 16.25 4.95
C ALA A 106 2.74 16.63 5.09
N VAL A 107 1.81 15.81 4.58
CA VAL A 107 0.37 16.09 4.59
C VAL A 107 -0.27 15.76 5.94
N ALA A 108 0.19 14.73 6.62
CA ALA A 108 -0.48 14.17 7.79
C ALA A 108 -0.78 15.16 8.94
N PRO A 109 0.09 16.14 9.29
CA PRO A 109 -0.19 17.11 10.35
C PRO A 109 -1.43 17.98 10.09
N ASP A 110 -1.77 18.24 8.83
CA ASP A 110 -2.94 19.04 8.44
C ASP A 110 -4.25 18.25 8.60
N PHE A 111 -4.18 16.92 8.68
CA PHE A 111 -5.34 16.02 8.66
C PHE A 111 -5.29 14.96 9.78
N PRO A 112 -5.35 15.36 11.06
CA PRO A 112 -5.16 14.47 12.21
C PRO A 112 -6.23 13.36 12.33
N GLN A 113 -7.35 13.47 11.62
CA GLN A 113 -8.44 12.49 11.61
C GLN A 113 -8.32 11.44 10.48
N THR A 114 -7.41 11.66 9.52
CA THR A 114 -7.13 10.71 8.44
C THR A 114 -5.86 9.93 8.78
N VAL A 115 -5.94 8.61 8.68
CA VAL A 115 -4.78 7.72 8.83
C VAL A 115 -4.12 7.52 7.47
N PHE A 116 -2.81 7.73 7.41
CA PHE A 116 -2.02 7.50 6.20
C PHE A 116 -1.16 6.25 6.38
N ILE A 117 -1.28 5.31 5.47
CA ILE A 117 -0.47 4.08 5.48
C ILE A 117 0.42 4.05 4.26
N THR A 118 1.71 3.76 4.44
CA THR A 118 2.64 3.61 3.31
C THR A 118 3.21 2.21 3.23
N SER A 119 3.30 1.65 2.03
CA SER A 119 3.88 0.30 1.84
C SER A 119 5.39 0.36 1.70
N SER A 120 6.10 -0.61 2.27
CA SER A 120 7.58 -0.70 2.21
C SER A 120 8.33 0.49 2.81
N GLY A 121 7.64 1.30 3.61
CA GLY A 121 8.22 2.46 4.28
C GLY A 121 8.78 2.18 5.67
N THR A 122 9.32 3.19 6.31
CA THR A 122 9.82 3.21 7.69
C THR A 122 9.32 4.41 8.50
N THR A 123 8.61 5.35 7.86
CA THR A 123 8.20 6.61 8.49
C THR A 123 6.99 6.44 9.40
N VAL A 124 7.17 6.74 10.69
CA VAL A 124 6.11 6.76 11.70
C VAL A 124 5.82 8.20 12.17
N ARG A 125 4.53 8.55 12.25
CA ARG A 125 3.97 9.80 12.82
C ARG A 125 2.66 9.47 13.56
N PRO A 126 2.04 10.40 14.31
CA PRO A 126 0.80 10.10 15.06
C PRO A 126 -0.34 9.47 14.22
N ASN A 127 -0.46 9.86 12.95
CA ASN A 127 -1.44 9.33 11.99
C ASN A 127 -0.77 8.84 10.69
N VAL A 128 0.53 8.48 10.73
CA VAL A 128 1.23 7.83 9.61
C VAL A 128 1.89 6.57 10.11
N ALA A 129 1.61 5.44 9.48
CA ALA A 129 2.26 4.17 9.80
C ALA A 129 2.70 3.44 8.52
N PRO A 130 3.91 2.86 8.51
CA PRO A 130 4.34 2.02 7.40
C PRO A 130 3.82 0.59 7.57
N MET A 131 3.49 -0.04 6.46
CA MET A 131 3.38 -1.49 6.32
C MET A 131 4.71 -2.00 5.78
N VAL A 132 5.48 -2.65 6.64
CA VAL A 132 6.81 -3.19 6.33
C VAL A 132 6.69 -4.64 5.90
N PHE A 133 7.37 -4.99 4.81
CA PHE A 133 7.48 -6.36 4.33
C PHE A 133 8.91 -6.84 4.56
N GLU A 134 9.06 -8.01 5.19
CA GLU A 134 10.35 -8.67 5.43
C GLU A 134 10.82 -9.40 4.16
N ILE A 135 10.90 -8.67 3.04
CA ILE A 135 11.23 -9.23 1.72
C ILE A 135 12.62 -9.85 1.72
N GLU A 136 13.54 -9.27 2.49
CA GLU A 136 14.91 -9.73 2.66
C GLU A 136 14.98 -11.17 3.17
N GLN A 137 14.07 -11.58 4.05
CA GLN A 137 14.04 -12.96 4.56
C GLN A 137 13.68 -13.94 3.45
N ALA A 138 12.70 -13.58 2.61
CA ALA A 138 12.28 -14.40 1.49
C ALA A 138 13.36 -14.46 0.40
N THR A 139 13.97 -13.32 0.04
CA THR A 139 15.00 -13.29 -1.00
C THR A 139 16.31 -13.91 -0.53
N TYR A 140 16.64 -13.88 0.76
CA TYR A 140 17.75 -14.64 1.32
C TYR A 140 17.59 -16.15 1.09
N LEU A 141 16.42 -16.71 1.41
CA LEU A 141 16.13 -18.12 1.17
C LEU A 141 16.15 -18.46 -0.32
N MET A 142 15.66 -17.54 -1.17
CA MET A 142 15.79 -17.67 -2.63
C MET A 142 17.26 -17.72 -3.06
N GLY A 143 18.11 -16.87 -2.49
CA GLY A 143 19.56 -16.88 -2.73
C GLY A 143 20.21 -18.21 -2.39
N VAL A 144 19.86 -18.80 -1.25
CA VAL A 144 20.29 -20.14 -0.85
C VAL A 144 19.93 -21.17 -1.92
N MET A 145 18.67 -21.17 -2.38
CA MET A 145 18.20 -22.09 -3.42
C MET A 145 18.93 -21.89 -4.75
N VAL A 146 19.05 -20.65 -5.21
CA VAL A 146 19.74 -20.29 -6.45
C VAL A 146 21.19 -20.76 -6.43
N ALA A 147 21.92 -20.54 -5.33
CA ALA A 147 23.28 -21.02 -5.21
C ALA A 147 23.39 -22.55 -5.24
N MET A 148 22.44 -23.28 -4.65
CA MET A 148 22.43 -24.75 -4.71
C MET A 148 22.16 -25.29 -6.12
N MET A 149 21.36 -24.59 -6.92
CA MET A 149 20.91 -25.05 -8.24
C MET A 149 21.81 -24.57 -9.39
N SER A 150 22.41 -23.39 -9.26
CA SER A 150 23.23 -22.74 -10.30
C SER A 150 24.44 -23.58 -10.68
N GLN A 151 24.63 -23.70 -11.98
CA GLN A 151 25.77 -24.34 -12.64
C GLN A 151 26.86 -23.31 -12.98
N SER A 152 26.50 -22.04 -13.23
CA SER A 152 27.46 -20.99 -13.57
C SER A 152 28.06 -20.29 -12.35
N GLY A 153 27.43 -20.41 -11.16
CA GLY A 153 27.81 -19.65 -9.97
C GLY A 153 27.44 -18.17 -10.07
N LYS A 154 26.52 -17.81 -10.97
CA LYS A 154 26.12 -16.42 -11.23
C LYS A 154 24.61 -16.27 -11.39
N ALA A 155 24.04 -15.28 -10.71
CA ALA A 155 22.66 -14.85 -10.92
C ALA A 155 22.59 -13.38 -11.35
N GLY A 156 21.49 -13.02 -12.00
CA GLY A 156 21.12 -11.66 -12.34
C GLY A 156 19.94 -11.18 -11.49
N CYS A 157 19.89 -9.88 -11.22
CA CYS A 157 18.75 -9.22 -10.62
C CYS A 157 18.31 -8.04 -11.50
N VAL A 158 17.03 -7.99 -11.87
CA VAL A 158 16.44 -6.88 -12.63
C VAL A 158 15.47 -6.11 -11.72
N GLY A 159 15.82 -4.87 -11.39
CA GLY A 159 15.02 -3.96 -10.59
C GLY A 159 14.36 -2.88 -11.44
N GLY A 160 13.22 -2.38 -10.97
CA GLY A 160 12.59 -1.20 -11.54
C GLY A 160 13.38 0.07 -11.24
N MET A 161 13.07 0.71 -10.12
CA MET A 161 13.83 1.85 -9.59
C MET A 161 14.94 1.41 -8.64
N GLU A 162 16.05 2.16 -8.62
CA GLU A 162 17.11 1.98 -7.61
C GLU A 162 16.71 2.65 -6.28
N ILE A 163 15.86 1.97 -5.52
CA ILE A 163 15.38 2.43 -4.20
C ILE A 163 15.72 1.42 -3.09
N PRO A 164 15.76 1.85 -1.80
CA PRO A 164 16.19 1.00 -0.70
C PRO A 164 15.49 -0.35 -0.62
N SER A 165 14.17 -0.40 -0.82
CA SER A 165 13.36 -1.63 -0.76
C SER A 165 13.71 -2.65 -1.86
N VAL A 166 14.14 -2.20 -3.03
CA VAL A 166 14.60 -3.10 -4.11
C VAL A 166 16.02 -3.58 -3.83
N LYS A 167 16.91 -2.65 -3.43
CA LYS A 167 18.31 -2.96 -3.15
C LYS A 167 18.47 -3.96 -2.00
N SER A 168 17.70 -3.80 -0.93
CA SER A 168 17.78 -4.70 0.22
C SER A 168 17.41 -6.14 -0.16
N GLY A 169 16.36 -6.32 -0.97
CA GLY A 169 15.98 -7.62 -1.52
C GLY A 169 17.09 -8.28 -2.32
N PHE A 170 17.77 -7.54 -3.20
CA PHE A 170 18.90 -8.07 -4.01
C PHE A 170 20.14 -8.38 -3.16
N GLN A 171 20.44 -7.54 -2.17
CA GLN A 171 21.54 -7.78 -1.24
C GLN A 171 21.30 -9.02 -0.37
N ALA A 172 20.06 -9.23 0.07
CA ALA A 172 19.69 -10.42 0.82
C ALA A 172 19.78 -11.69 -0.03
N LEU A 173 19.38 -11.64 -1.32
CA LEU A 173 19.61 -12.74 -2.26
C LEU A 173 21.10 -13.06 -2.41
N GLU A 174 21.94 -12.05 -2.59
CA GLU A 174 23.39 -12.23 -2.66
C GLU A 174 23.96 -12.83 -1.36
N ALA A 175 23.51 -12.35 -0.19
CA ALA A 175 23.94 -12.89 1.10
C ALA A 175 23.52 -14.36 1.27
N GLY A 176 22.29 -14.71 0.86
CA GLY A 176 21.79 -16.08 0.86
C GLY A 176 22.62 -16.99 -0.05
N ALA A 177 22.90 -16.53 -1.27
CA ALA A 177 23.71 -17.27 -2.23
C ALA A 177 25.14 -17.50 -1.72
N LYS A 178 25.77 -16.45 -1.16
CA LYS A 178 27.13 -16.51 -0.60
C LYS A 178 27.24 -17.37 0.65
N SER A 179 26.15 -17.61 1.36
CA SER A 179 26.14 -18.55 2.49
C SER A 179 26.37 -20.01 2.06
N ILE A 180 26.05 -20.33 0.80
CA ILE A 180 26.23 -21.66 0.20
C ILE A 180 27.49 -21.72 -0.67
N LYS A 181 27.72 -20.69 -1.49
CA LYS A 181 28.86 -20.56 -2.41
C LYS A 181 29.53 -19.20 -2.19
N PRO A 182 30.61 -19.08 -1.39
CA PRO A 182 31.19 -17.77 -1.02
C PRO A 182 31.63 -16.89 -2.20
N ASP A 183 31.93 -17.49 -3.34
CA ASP A 183 32.34 -16.86 -4.59
C ASP A 183 31.17 -16.59 -5.56
N PHE A 184 29.93 -16.87 -5.16
CA PHE A 184 28.75 -16.63 -5.98
C PHE A 184 28.60 -15.15 -6.33
N VAL A 185 28.30 -14.87 -7.60
CA VAL A 185 28.18 -13.51 -8.14
C VAL A 185 26.72 -13.18 -8.41
N VAL A 186 26.25 -12.04 -7.90
CA VAL A 186 24.95 -11.47 -8.25
C VAL A 186 25.17 -10.16 -8.98
N VAL A 187 24.69 -10.05 -10.22
CA VAL A 187 24.78 -8.82 -11.03
C VAL A 187 23.42 -8.13 -11.01
N GLN A 188 23.39 -6.87 -10.60
CA GLN A 188 22.16 -6.08 -10.48
C GLN A 188 22.04 -5.11 -11.67
N SER A 189 20.84 -5.00 -12.24
CA SER A 189 20.50 -4.03 -13.27
C SER A 189 19.20 -3.32 -12.88
N PHE A 190 19.16 -1.99 -12.98
CA PHE A 190 17.96 -1.19 -12.69
C PHE A 190 17.53 -0.47 -13.96
N ILE A 191 16.28 -0.63 -14.37
CA ILE A 191 15.75 -0.04 -15.62
C ILE A 191 15.28 1.40 -15.45
N GLY A 192 15.20 1.90 -14.22
CA GLY A 192 14.84 3.28 -13.89
C GLY A 192 13.36 3.62 -14.02
N ASN A 193 12.48 2.60 -14.06
CA ASN A 193 11.02 2.75 -14.03
C ASN A 193 10.34 1.40 -13.70
N TRP A 194 9.01 1.35 -13.63
CA TRP A 194 8.23 0.17 -13.21
C TRP A 194 7.43 -0.49 -14.34
N GLU A 195 7.46 0.06 -15.55
CA GLU A 195 6.47 -0.26 -16.61
C GLU A 195 7.10 -0.69 -17.94
N ASP A 196 8.38 -0.39 -18.17
CA ASP A 196 9.07 -0.68 -19.42
C ASP A 196 9.51 -2.14 -19.53
N VAL A 197 8.57 -2.96 -20.02
CA VAL A 197 8.76 -4.37 -20.35
C VAL A 197 9.93 -4.59 -21.32
N GLY A 198 10.14 -3.69 -22.28
CA GLY A 198 11.21 -3.79 -23.26
C GLY A 198 12.58 -3.63 -22.59
N ALA A 199 12.75 -2.59 -21.77
CA ALA A 199 13.97 -2.35 -21.02
C ALA A 199 14.30 -3.51 -20.06
N ALA A 200 13.29 -4.06 -19.37
CA ALA A 200 13.49 -5.24 -18.50
C ALA A 200 13.94 -6.47 -19.28
N LYS A 201 13.38 -6.70 -20.47
CA LYS A 201 13.77 -7.80 -21.35
C LYS A 201 15.23 -7.66 -21.79
N GLU A 202 15.62 -6.48 -22.29
CA GLU A 202 17.00 -6.23 -22.73
C GLU A 202 18.00 -6.33 -21.57
N ALA A 203 17.66 -5.81 -20.40
CA ALA A 203 18.47 -5.97 -19.19
C ALA A 203 18.65 -7.46 -18.82
N THR A 204 17.59 -8.26 -18.96
CA THR A 204 17.64 -9.70 -18.68
C THR A 204 18.53 -10.45 -19.67
N LEU A 205 18.39 -10.18 -20.97
CA LEU A 205 19.25 -10.77 -22.00
C LEU A 205 20.73 -10.42 -21.76
N ALA A 206 21.03 -9.18 -21.39
CA ALA A 206 22.39 -8.77 -21.06
C ALA A 206 22.96 -9.51 -19.83
N LEU A 207 22.13 -9.86 -18.83
CA LEU A 207 22.56 -10.66 -17.68
C LEU A 207 22.81 -12.12 -18.07
N ILE A 208 21.95 -12.69 -18.93
CA ILE A 208 22.12 -14.04 -19.47
C ILE A 208 23.40 -14.14 -20.31
N ASP A 209 23.66 -13.16 -21.18
CA ASP A 209 24.88 -13.08 -22.00
C ASP A 209 26.15 -12.96 -21.13
N GLN A 210 26.02 -12.38 -19.92
CA GLN A 210 27.08 -12.35 -18.92
C GLN A 210 27.23 -13.67 -18.14
N GLY A 211 26.41 -14.69 -18.44
CA GLY A 211 26.48 -16.03 -17.87
C GLY A 211 25.63 -16.23 -16.62
N ALA A 212 24.67 -15.36 -16.33
CA ALA A 212 23.68 -15.63 -15.30
C ALA A 212 22.78 -16.80 -15.73
N ASP A 213 22.64 -17.81 -14.89
CA ASP A 213 21.75 -18.96 -15.14
C ASP A 213 20.46 -18.91 -14.29
N PHE A 214 20.36 -17.91 -13.41
CA PHE A 214 19.14 -17.53 -12.70
C PHE A 214 18.95 -16.01 -12.78
N VAL A 215 17.70 -15.57 -12.93
CA VAL A 215 17.34 -14.15 -12.87
C VAL A 215 16.19 -13.95 -11.88
N PHE A 216 16.41 -13.07 -10.90
CA PHE A 216 15.37 -12.58 -10.00
C PHE A 216 14.93 -11.18 -10.43
N GLN A 217 13.65 -10.84 -10.26
CA GLN A 217 13.12 -9.54 -10.65
C GLN A 217 12.29 -8.88 -9.56
N ASN A 218 12.40 -7.56 -9.48
CA ASN A 218 11.56 -6.70 -8.66
C ASN A 218 11.31 -5.39 -9.43
N ALA A 219 10.41 -5.46 -10.43
CA ALA A 219 10.20 -4.43 -11.43
C ALA A 219 8.72 -4.25 -11.86
N ASP A 220 7.75 -4.56 -10.98
CA ASP A 220 6.30 -4.43 -11.23
C ASP A 220 5.88 -4.95 -12.63
N ALA A 221 5.18 -4.14 -13.42
CA ALA A 221 4.70 -4.49 -14.75
C ALA A 221 5.85 -4.80 -15.72
N ALA A 222 6.98 -4.11 -15.59
CA ALA A 222 8.17 -4.36 -16.39
C ALA A 222 8.74 -5.77 -16.16
N GLY A 223 8.46 -6.39 -15.00
CA GLY A 223 8.85 -7.77 -14.68
C GLY A 223 8.40 -8.80 -15.71
N LEU A 224 7.34 -8.54 -16.48
CA LEU A 224 6.93 -9.39 -17.62
C LEU A 224 8.04 -9.54 -18.67
N GLY A 225 8.88 -8.52 -18.85
CA GLY A 225 10.00 -8.55 -19.80
C GLY A 225 11.06 -9.57 -19.41
N VAL A 226 11.27 -9.79 -18.11
CA VAL A 226 12.20 -10.81 -17.59
C VAL A 226 11.72 -12.21 -17.99
N PHE A 227 10.44 -12.50 -17.82
CA PHE A 227 9.86 -13.79 -18.22
C PHE A 227 9.83 -13.99 -19.74
N GLN A 228 9.81 -12.92 -20.55
CA GLN A 228 9.88 -13.02 -22.00
C GLN A 228 11.29 -13.28 -22.54
N ALA A 229 12.33 -13.05 -21.72
CA ALA A 229 13.73 -13.29 -22.07
C ALA A 229 14.23 -14.69 -21.67
N ALA A 230 13.57 -15.34 -20.70
CA ALA A 230 13.99 -16.57 -20.06
C ALA A 230 13.17 -17.81 -20.49
#